data_AF-A0A0B7BL82-F1
#
_entry.id   AF-A0A0B7BL82-F1
#
_cell.length_a   1.000
_cell.length_b   1.000
_cell.length_c   1.000
_cell.angle_alpha   90.00
_cell.angle_beta   90.00
_cell.angle_gamma   90.00
#
_symmetry.space_group_name_H-M   'P 1'
#
loop_
_entity.id
_entity.type
_entity.pdbx_description
1 polymer ?
#
loop_
_entity_poly.entity_id
_entity_poly.type
_entity_poly.pdbx_seq_one_letter_code
_entity_poly.pdbx_strand_id
1 'polypeptide(L)'
;DRSTSSTPATPEEMTDSYEKIVDDMASELERLQEFEQILKEDTQMADDSNIILKQVDIHKELHEDILKCQPPVMSLVYQVDQLIENYQEELTPEQVTSLSGEAAGLKKALDKIVKTSDRRLKHLTTATEELIKLETDINKFNKWKMTVDSQLLTQEQQLQRFHDLNAVQMEQNQISSDIQSRQADIR
;
A
#
# COMPACT_ATOMS: atom_id res chain seq x y z
N ASP A 1 -42.67 38.24 -24.69
CA ASP A 1 -41.47 38.25 -25.56
C ASP A 1 -40.37 39.12 -24.97
N ARG A 2 -39.38 38.46 -24.35
CA ARG A 2 -38.07 39.07 -24.06
C ARG A 2 -37.08 38.35 -24.96
N SER A 3 -36.81 38.94 -26.12
CA SER A 3 -35.71 38.52 -26.99
C SER A 3 -34.41 38.90 -26.31
N THR A 4 -33.68 37.91 -25.79
CA THR A 4 -32.29 38.07 -25.38
C THR A 4 -31.46 38.16 -26.66
N SER A 5 -30.99 39.36 -26.97
CA SER A 5 -29.97 39.56 -28.01
C SER A 5 -28.67 38.92 -27.53
N SER A 6 -28.27 37.81 -28.14
CA SER A 6 -26.87 37.38 -28.11
C SER A 6 -26.07 38.42 -28.89
N THR A 7 -25.29 39.22 -28.17
CA THR A 7 -24.21 40.02 -28.75
C THR A 7 -23.25 39.03 -29.43
N PRO A 8 -22.83 39.25 -30.69
CA PRO A 8 -21.81 38.40 -31.30
C PRO A 8 -20.51 38.61 -30.52
N ALA A 9 -19.98 37.52 -29.97
CA ALA A 9 -18.69 37.51 -29.32
C ALA A 9 -17.63 38.01 -30.31
N THR A 10 -16.75 38.88 -29.84
CA THR A 10 -15.75 39.51 -30.70
C THR A 10 -14.60 38.52 -30.98
N PRO A 11 -13.95 38.59 -32.16
CA PRO A 11 -12.78 37.75 -32.46
C PRO A 11 -11.63 37.89 -31.44
N GLU A 12 -11.57 39.03 -30.75
CA GLU A 12 -10.62 39.32 -29.67
C GLU A 12 -10.92 38.48 -28.41
N GLU A 13 -12.19 38.39 -27.99
CA GLU A 13 -12.63 37.54 -26.86
C GLU A 13 -12.39 36.04 -27.11
N MET A 14 -12.54 35.59 -28.37
CA MET A 14 -12.23 34.21 -28.76
C MET A 14 -10.74 33.90 -28.61
N THR A 15 -9.89 34.82 -29.08
CA THR A 15 -8.43 34.65 -29.07
C THR A 15 -7.91 34.61 -27.62
N ASP A 16 -8.36 35.54 -26.78
CA ASP A 16 -8.01 35.57 -25.35
C ASP A 16 -8.46 34.27 -24.63
N SER A 17 -9.65 33.78 -24.93
CA SER A 17 -10.15 32.52 -24.35
C SER A 17 -9.38 31.30 -24.84
N TYR A 18 -8.97 31.29 -26.11
CA TYR A 18 -8.16 30.23 -26.69
C TYR A 18 -6.79 30.17 -26.01
N GLU A 19 -6.06 31.28 -25.97
CA GLU A 19 -4.72 31.37 -25.38
C GLU A 19 -4.74 30.95 -23.91
N LYS A 20 -5.71 31.45 -23.15
CA LYS A 20 -5.85 31.09 -21.74
C LYS A 20 -6.07 29.59 -21.53
N ILE A 21 -6.96 28.96 -22.31
CA ILE A 21 -7.25 27.53 -22.17
C ILE A 21 -6.00 26.69 -22.49
N VAL A 22 -5.24 27.09 -23.51
CA VAL A 22 -3.98 26.42 -23.87
C VAL A 22 -2.95 26.53 -22.74
N ASP A 23 -2.78 27.72 -22.17
CA ASP A 23 -1.86 27.96 -21.05
C ASP A 23 -2.26 27.18 -19.79
N ASP A 24 -3.55 27.16 -19.46
CA ASP A 24 -4.08 26.41 -18.32
C ASP A 24 -3.91 24.88 -18.53
N MET A 25 -4.15 24.36 -19.74
CA MET A 25 -3.91 22.95 -20.09
C MET A 25 -2.43 22.59 -20.00
N ALA A 26 -1.53 23.46 -20.46
CA ALA A 26 -0.08 23.25 -20.36
C ALA A 26 0.37 23.18 -18.90
N SER A 27 -0.14 24.08 -18.05
CA SER A 27 0.16 24.13 -16.62
C SER A 27 -0.30 22.86 -15.89
N GLU A 28 -1.52 22.38 -16.16
CA GLU A 28 -2.00 21.12 -15.57
C GLU A 28 -1.24 19.91 -16.11
N LEU A 29 -0.83 19.92 -17.38
CA LEU A 29 -0.02 18.84 -17.94
C LEU A 29 1.36 18.75 -17.28
N GLU A 30 2.03 19.88 -17.06
CA GLU A 30 3.32 19.94 -16.35
C GLU A 30 3.16 19.36 -14.93
N ARG A 31 2.14 19.78 -14.19
CA ARG A 31 1.84 19.25 -12.86
C ARG A 31 1.60 17.74 -12.86
N LEU A 32 0.87 17.23 -13.85
CA LEU A 32 0.68 15.78 -14.01
C LEU A 32 2.00 15.06 -14.32
N GLN A 33 2.90 15.66 -15.09
CA GLN A 33 4.22 15.07 -15.36
C GLN A 33 5.09 15.01 -14.09
N GLU A 34 5.02 16.02 -13.23
CA GLU A 34 5.69 16.00 -11.92
C GLU A 34 5.20 14.82 -11.06
N PHE A 35 3.88 14.63 -10.96
CA PHE A 35 3.31 13.48 -10.25
C PHE A 35 3.72 12.15 -10.91
N GLU A 36 3.74 12.06 -12.24
CA GLU A 36 4.20 10.86 -12.92
C GLU A 36 5.66 10.54 -12.59
N GLN A 37 6.53 11.55 -12.47
CA GLN A 37 7.93 11.36 -12.09
C GLN A 37 8.05 10.86 -10.65
N ILE A 38 7.33 11.46 -9.70
CA ILE A 38 7.29 10.99 -8.30
C ILE A 38 6.84 9.52 -8.22
N LEU A 39 5.77 9.15 -8.94
CA LEU A 39 5.27 7.78 -8.97
C LEU A 39 6.24 6.78 -9.62
N LYS A 40 7.06 7.21 -10.59
CA LYS A 40 8.10 6.37 -11.18
C LYS A 40 9.24 6.10 -10.20
N GLU A 41 9.54 7.05 -9.33
CA GLU A 41 10.58 6.91 -8.30
C GLU A 41 10.08 6.10 -7.10
N ASP A 42 8.79 6.20 -6.74
CA ASP A 42 8.15 5.45 -5.65
C ASP A 42 7.81 4.00 -6.03
N THR A 43 8.83 3.20 -6.34
CA THR A 43 8.65 1.78 -6.70
C THR A 43 9.08 0.81 -5.60
N GLN A 44 10.09 1.15 -4.80
CA GLN A 44 10.62 0.26 -3.78
C GLN A 44 9.69 0.19 -2.56
N MET A 45 9.36 -1.03 -2.13
CA MET A 45 8.61 -1.29 -0.90
C MET A 45 9.56 -1.80 0.17
N ALA A 46 9.37 -1.34 1.41
CA ALA A 46 10.14 -1.82 2.55
C ALA A 46 9.72 -3.25 2.98
N ASP A 47 10.49 -3.86 3.86
CA ASP A 47 10.27 -5.20 4.44
C ASP A 47 9.91 -5.17 5.94
N ASP A 48 9.80 -3.97 6.52
CA ASP A 48 9.36 -3.73 7.90
C ASP A 48 7.97 -3.09 7.92
N SER A 49 7.05 -3.65 8.72
CA SER A 49 5.64 -3.22 8.76
C SER A 49 5.46 -1.76 9.15
N ASN A 50 6.29 -1.23 10.05
CA ASN A 50 6.22 0.17 10.46
C ASN A 50 6.74 1.10 9.36
N ILE A 51 7.71 0.66 8.57
CA ILE A 51 8.22 1.43 7.44
C ILE A 51 7.19 1.43 6.30
N ILE A 52 6.60 0.27 5.96
CA ILE A 52 5.55 0.21 4.93
C ILE A 52 4.34 1.05 5.35
N LEU A 53 3.96 1.06 6.64
CA LEU A 53 2.86 1.90 7.12
C LEU A 53 3.13 3.41 6.90
N LYS A 54 4.37 3.86 7.12
CA LYS A 54 4.77 5.23 6.75
C LYS A 54 4.71 5.47 5.25
N GLN A 55 5.12 4.50 4.43
CA GLN A 55 4.98 4.59 2.97
C GLN A 55 3.52 4.68 2.54
N VAL A 56 2.61 3.94 3.20
CA VAL A 56 1.16 4.04 2.98
C VAL A 56 0.68 5.45 3.27
N ASP A 57 1.04 6.03 4.41
CA ASP A 57 0.56 7.36 4.80
C ASP A 57 1.07 8.46 3.85
N ILE A 58 2.37 8.44 3.50
CA ILE A 58 2.94 9.35 2.50
C ILE A 58 2.24 9.19 1.14
N HIS A 59 2.02 7.95 0.70
CA HIS A 59 1.40 7.69 -0.60
C HIS A 59 -0.10 8.05 -0.62
N LYS A 60 -0.80 7.99 0.53
CA LYS A 60 -2.19 8.48 0.64
C LYS A 60 -2.25 9.98 0.39
N GLU A 61 -1.37 10.76 1.03
CA GLU A 61 -1.30 12.21 0.82
C GLU A 61 -1.02 12.54 -0.66
N LEU A 62 -0.05 11.85 -1.27
CA LEU A 62 0.24 11.97 -2.70
C LEU A 62 -0.98 11.62 -3.56
N HIS A 63 -1.70 10.54 -3.24
CA HIS A 63 -2.89 10.13 -3.98
C HIS A 63 -4.01 11.17 -3.88
N GLU A 64 -4.23 11.74 -2.70
CA GLU A 64 -5.20 12.82 -2.49
C GLU A 64 -4.83 14.07 -3.29
N ASP A 65 -3.55 14.43 -3.36
CA ASP A 65 -3.08 15.55 -4.18
C ASP A 65 -3.26 15.33 -5.68
N ILE A 66 -3.05 14.09 -6.15
CA ILE A 66 -3.37 13.68 -7.53
C ILE A 66 -4.88 13.83 -7.79
N LEU A 67 -5.74 13.39 -6.86
CA LEU A 67 -7.20 13.51 -7.02
C LEU A 67 -7.68 14.97 -7.08
N LYS A 68 -6.97 15.91 -6.43
CA LYS A 68 -7.25 17.35 -6.56
C LYS A 68 -7.00 17.89 -7.97
N CYS A 69 -6.31 17.15 -8.84
CA CYS A 69 -6.16 17.50 -10.26
C CYS A 69 -7.41 17.21 -11.09
N GLN A 70 -8.30 16.35 -10.61
CA GLN A 70 -9.43 15.91 -11.41
C GLN A 70 -10.44 17.03 -11.70
N PRO A 71 -10.88 17.86 -10.73
CA PRO A 71 -11.79 18.97 -11.02
C PRO A 71 -11.26 19.99 -12.05
N PRO A 72 -10.03 20.54 -11.94
CA PRO A 72 -9.53 21.52 -12.91
C PRO A 72 -9.36 20.91 -14.31
N VAL A 73 -8.82 19.69 -14.43
CA VAL A 73 -8.69 19.01 -15.74
C VAL A 73 -10.06 18.79 -16.39
N MET A 74 -11.06 18.32 -15.63
CA MET A 74 -12.41 18.13 -16.18
C MET A 74 -13.07 19.46 -16.57
N SER A 75 -12.79 20.53 -15.83
CA SER A 75 -13.24 21.88 -16.20
C SER A 75 -12.61 22.36 -17.50
N LEU A 76 -11.31 22.14 -17.70
CA LEU A 76 -10.61 22.52 -18.94
C LEU A 76 -11.14 21.74 -20.15
N VAL A 77 -11.37 20.44 -20.01
CA VAL A 77 -12.00 19.63 -21.07
C VAL A 77 -13.37 20.22 -21.46
N TYR A 78 -14.19 20.57 -20.47
CA TYR A 78 -15.48 21.20 -20.74
C TYR A 78 -15.36 22.59 -21.37
N GLN A 79 -14.39 23.40 -20.94
CA GLN A 79 -14.13 24.71 -21.53
C GLN A 79 -13.67 24.62 -22.99
N VAL A 80 -12.86 23.61 -23.32
CA VAL A 80 -12.49 23.30 -24.71
C VAL A 80 -13.71 22.94 -25.55
N ASP A 81 -14.57 22.04 -25.06
CA ASP A 81 -15.81 21.66 -25.77
C ASP A 81 -16.68 22.90 -26.04
N GLN A 82 -16.83 23.78 -25.04
CA GLN A 82 -17.58 25.02 -25.15
C GLN A 82 -16.96 26.03 -26.11
N LEU A 83 -15.62 26.18 -26.10
CA LEU A 83 -14.93 27.08 -27.02
C LEU A 83 -15.16 26.64 -28.46
N ILE A 84 -15.05 25.32 -28.72
CA ILE A 84 -15.27 24.74 -30.05
C ILE A 84 -16.72 24.94 -30.50
N GLU A 85 -17.70 24.72 -29.62
CA GLU A 85 -19.12 24.90 -29.96
C GLU A 85 -19.47 26.36 -30.25
N ASN A 86 -18.94 27.30 -29.45
CA ASN A 86 -19.29 28.72 -29.57
C ASN A 86 -18.58 29.45 -30.72
N TYR A 87 -17.40 28.96 -31.15
CA TYR A 87 -16.56 29.62 -32.17
C TYR A 87 -16.23 28.72 -33.37
N GLN A 88 -17.15 27.81 -33.73
CA GLN A 88 -16.93 26.85 -34.82
C GLN A 88 -16.70 27.49 -36.20
N GLU A 89 -17.21 28.71 -36.42
CA GLU A 89 -17.08 29.41 -37.71
C GLU A 89 -15.75 30.18 -37.80
N GLU A 90 -15.18 30.55 -36.65
CA GLU A 90 -13.93 31.30 -36.52
C GLU A 90 -12.70 30.41 -36.33
N LEU A 91 -12.86 29.22 -35.74
CA LEU A 91 -11.77 28.28 -35.50
C LEU A 91 -11.42 27.50 -36.77
N THR A 92 -10.12 27.37 -37.03
CA THR A 92 -9.62 26.50 -38.10
C THR A 92 -9.79 25.01 -37.72
N PRO A 93 -9.95 24.11 -38.70
CA PRO A 93 -9.99 22.66 -38.45
C PRO A 93 -8.77 22.16 -37.66
N GLU A 94 -7.59 22.74 -37.90
CA GLU A 94 -6.36 22.43 -37.19
C GLU A 94 -6.43 22.84 -35.71
N GLN A 95 -6.93 24.02 -35.39
CA GLN A 95 -7.12 24.47 -34.00
C GLN A 95 -8.12 23.59 -33.24
N VAL A 96 -9.25 23.25 -33.86
CA VAL A 96 -10.25 22.35 -33.27
C VAL A 96 -9.62 20.98 -32.97
N THR A 97 -8.83 20.46 -33.91
CA THR A 97 -8.15 19.17 -33.75
C THR A 97 -7.10 19.21 -32.63
N SER A 98 -6.30 20.28 -32.56
CA SER A 98 -5.29 20.45 -31.50
C SER A 98 -5.93 20.53 -30.13
N LEU A 99 -6.90 21.42 -29.93
CA LEU A 99 -7.59 21.59 -28.65
C LEU A 99 -8.25 20.29 -28.16
N SER A 100 -8.99 19.62 -29.05
CA SER A 100 -9.65 18.35 -28.72
C SER A 100 -8.62 17.28 -28.37
N GLY A 101 -7.50 17.23 -29.12
CA GLY A 101 -6.41 16.29 -28.89
C GLY A 101 -5.68 16.52 -27.57
N GLU A 102 -5.39 17.78 -27.23
CA GLU A 102 -4.75 18.20 -25.99
C GLU A 102 -5.65 17.93 -24.78
N ALA A 103 -6.93 18.29 -24.85
CA ALA A 103 -7.90 18.01 -23.79
C ALA A 103 -8.06 16.49 -23.55
N ALA A 104 -8.17 15.70 -24.62
CA ALA A 104 -8.23 14.24 -24.52
C ALA A 104 -6.93 13.65 -23.97
N GLY A 105 -5.78 14.19 -24.38
CA GLY A 105 -4.46 13.82 -23.87
C GLY A 105 -4.31 14.09 -22.37
N LEU A 106 -4.72 15.28 -21.93
CA LEU A 106 -4.68 15.70 -20.53
C LEU A 106 -5.56 14.79 -19.65
N LYS A 107 -6.80 14.52 -20.09
CA LYS A 107 -7.70 13.58 -19.41
C LYS A 107 -7.10 12.18 -19.29
N LYS A 108 -6.50 11.68 -20.39
CA LYS A 108 -5.85 10.37 -20.41
C LYS A 108 -4.62 10.32 -19.49
N ALA A 109 -3.85 11.39 -19.40
CA ALA A 109 -2.71 11.50 -18.51
C ALA A 109 -3.16 11.44 -17.04
N LEU A 110 -4.18 12.22 -16.68
CA LEU A 110 -4.80 12.17 -15.35
C LEU A 110 -5.27 10.75 -15.01
N ASP A 111 -6.07 10.13 -15.88
CA ASP A 111 -6.59 8.77 -15.66
C ASP A 111 -5.47 7.75 -15.42
N LYS A 112 -4.35 7.88 -16.15
CA LYS A 112 -3.18 7.01 -15.99
C LYS A 112 -2.53 7.21 -14.62
N ILE A 113 -2.31 8.45 -14.20
CA ILE A 113 -1.65 8.79 -12.94
C ILE A 113 -2.51 8.35 -11.75
N VAL A 114 -3.82 8.65 -11.78
CA VAL A 114 -4.79 8.21 -10.76
C VAL A 114 -4.76 6.69 -10.62
N LYS A 115 -4.85 5.94 -11.72
CA LYS A 115 -4.80 4.47 -11.71
C LYS A 115 -3.47 3.93 -11.18
N THR A 116 -2.36 4.58 -11.52
CA THR A 116 -1.02 4.17 -11.10
C THR A 116 -0.86 4.35 -9.58
N SER A 117 -1.26 5.51 -9.07
CA SER A 117 -1.23 5.80 -7.64
C SER A 117 -2.19 4.91 -6.84
N ASP A 118 -3.45 4.73 -7.29
CA ASP A 118 -4.41 3.82 -6.63
C ASP A 118 -3.87 2.38 -6.55
N ARG A 119 -3.25 1.89 -7.63
CA ARG A 119 -2.65 0.55 -7.63
C ARG A 119 -1.51 0.44 -6.62
N ARG A 120 -0.63 1.44 -6.54
CA ARG A 120 0.48 1.47 -5.58
C ARG A 120 -0.05 1.52 -4.14
N LEU A 121 -1.04 2.36 -3.86
CA LEU A 121 -1.67 2.45 -2.55
C LEU A 121 -2.28 1.12 -2.11
N LYS A 122 -3.00 0.43 -3.01
CA LYS A 122 -3.55 -0.91 -2.76
C LYS A 122 -2.45 -1.91 -2.45
N HIS A 123 -1.38 -1.94 -3.23
CA HIS A 123 -0.26 -2.85 -2.98
C HIS A 123 0.40 -2.61 -1.62
N LEU A 124 0.69 -1.34 -1.27
CA LEU A 124 1.28 -0.99 0.02
C LEU A 124 0.36 -1.38 1.19
N THR A 125 -0.94 -1.14 1.05
CA THR A 125 -1.95 -1.49 2.07
C THR A 125 -2.01 -3.01 2.27
N THR A 126 -2.14 -3.78 1.20
CA THR A 126 -2.16 -5.25 1.26
C THR A 126 -0.87 -5.80 1.86
N ALA A 127 0.29 -5.30 1.44
CA ALA A 127 1.58 -5.75 1.99
C ALA A 127 1.69 -5.46 3.50
N THR A 128 1.19 -4.32 3.95
CA THR A 128 1.14 -3.96 5.37
C THR A 128 0.27 -4.95 6.16
N GLU A 129 -0.93 -5.24 5.66
CA GLU A 129 -1.86 -6.18 6.30
C GLU A 129 -1.27 -7.60 6.38
N GLU A 130 -0.65 -8.07 5.30
CA GLU A 130 -0.01 -9.38 5.23
C GLU A 130 1.20 -9.48 6.17
N LEU A 131 2.01 -8.43 6.25
CA LEU A 131 3.20 -8.41 7.11
C LEU A 131 2.82 -8.37 8.60
N ILE A 132 1.83 -7.55 8.98
CA ILE A 132 1.30 -7.54 10.36
C ILE A 132 0.76 -8.91 10.76
N LYS A 133 0.06 -9.58 9.84
CA LYS A 133 -0.44 -10.94 10.06
C LYS A 133 0.71 -11.93 10.25
N LEU A 134 1.73 -11.87 9.40
CA LEU A 134 2.92 -12.72 9.49
C LEU A 134 3.65 -12.52 10.82
N GLU A 135 3.89 -11.28 11.23
CA GLU A 135 4.50 -10.93 12.52
C GLU A 135 3.69 -11.48 13.69
N THR A 136 2.36 -11.38 13.62
CA THR A 136 1.45 -11.93 14.62
C THR A 136 1.59 -13.44 14.72
N ASP A 137 1.67 -14.14 13.59
CA ASP A 137 1.80 -15.60 13.56
C ASP A 137 3.20 -16.07 14.01
N ILE A 138 4.27 -15.34 13.65
CA ILE A 138 5.62 -15.56 14.17
C ILE A 138 5.64 -15.43 15.70
N ASN A 139 4.97 -14.41 16.25
CA ASN A 139 4.89 -14.22 17.70
C ASN A 139 4.15 -15.36 18.41
N LYS A 140 3.05 -15.88 17.82
CA LYS A 140 2.35 -17.06 18.36
C LYS A 140 3.25 -18.29 18.32
N PHE A 141 3.94 -18.51 17.20
CA PHE A 141 4.86 -19.63 17.03
C PHE A 141 6.01 -19.58 18.06
N ASN A 142 6.61 -18.41 18.27
CA ASN A 142 7.68 -18.23 19.25
C ASN A 142 7.21 -18.52 20.68
N LYS A 143 6.02 -18.05 21.06
CA LYS A 143 5.43 -18.36 22.39
C LYS A 143 5.17 -19.86 22.56
N TRP A 144 4.67 -20.52 21.53
CA TRP A 144 4.47 -21.96 21.53
C TRP A 144 5.80 -22.70 21.67
N LYS A 145 6.82 -22.32 20.89
CA LYS A 145 8.16 -22.90 20.95
C LYS A 145 8.75 -22.79 22.36
N MET A 146 8.70 -21.62 22.99
CA MET A 146 9.18 -21.43 24.37
C MET A 146 8.47 -22.36 25.37
N THR A 147 7.18 -22.61 25.15
CA THR A 147 6.40 -23.52 25.99
C THR A 147 6.86 -24.97 25.82
N VAL A 148 7.08 -25.40 24.57
CA VAL A 148 7.59 -26.74 24.26
C VAL A 148 9.00 -26.94 24.81
N ASP A 149 9.89 -25.97 24.63
CA ASP A 149 11.27 -26.03 25.15
C ASP A 149 11.28 -26.18 26.69
N SER A 150 10.40 -25.46 27.39
CA SER A 150 10.25 -25.57 28.85
C SER A 150 9.69 -26.94 29.29
N GLN A 151 8.71 -27.48 28.55
CA GLN A 151 8.18 -28.81 28.81
C GLN A 151 9.22 -29.90 28.58
N LEU A 152 10.00 -29.79 27.50
CA LEU A 152 11.09 -30.71 27.18
C LEU A 152 12.14 -30.71 28.30
N LEU A 153 12.57 -29.54 28.74
CA LEU A 153 13.52 -29.40 29.85
C LEU A 153 12.98 -30.05 31.14
N THR A 154 11.69 -29.87 31.43
CA THR A 154 11.04 -30.50 32.58
C THR A 154 11.02 -32.02 32.46
N GLN A 155 10.73 -32.56 31.28
CA GLN A 155 10.74 -34.00 31.02
C GLN A 155 12.14 -34.60 31.15
N GLU A 156 13.17 -33.92 30.62
CA GLU A 156 14.58 -34.33 30.76
C GLU A 156 14.99 -34.41 32.24
N GLN A 157 14.62 -33.42 33.05
CA GLN A 157 14.87 -33.44 34.50
C GLN A 157 14.14 -34.58 35.23
N GLN A 158 12.90 -34.89 34.82
CA GLN A 158 12.14 -36.00 35.38
C GLN A 158 12.76 -37.35 35.02
N LEU A 159 13.20 -37.53 33.77
CA LEU A 159 13.90 -38.74 33.33
C LEU A 159 15.21 -38.93 34.10
N GLN A 160 15.97 -37.87 34.32
CA GLN A 160 17.19 -37.92 35.13
C GLN A 160 16.89 -38.35 36.57
N ARG A 161 15.86 -37.79 37.22
CA ARG A 161 15.43 -38.21 38.56
C ARG A 161 15.02 -39.68 38.61
N PHE A 162 14.33 -40.18 37.58
CA PHE A 162 13.95 -41.59 37.51
C PHE A 162 15.18 -42.50 37.37
N HIS A 163 16.17 -42.10 36.57
CA HIS A 163 17.43 -42.81 36.47
C HIS A 163 18.15 -42.89 37.82
N ASP A 164 18.19 -41.79 38.57
CA ASP A 164 18.80 -41.75 39.91
C ASP A 164 18.08 -42.69 40.91
N LEU A 165 16.75 -42.82 40.82
CA LEU A 165 15.99 -43.76 41.66
C LEU A 165 16.33 -45.23 41.40
N ASN A 166 16.64 -45.61 40.15
CA ASN A 166 17.04 -46.99 39.86
C ASN A 166 18.33 -47.39 40.57
N ALA A 167 19.29 -46.46 40.69
CA ALA A 167 20.52 -46.71 41.45
C ALA A 167 20.20 -46.98 42.94
N VAL A 168 19.34 -46.16 43.54
CA VAL A 168 18.90 -46.35 44.94
C VAL A 168 18.15 -47.68 45.13
N GLN A 169 17.31 -48.08 44.16
CA GLN A 169 16.61 -49.37 44.22
C GLN A 169 17.58 -50.56 44.20
N MET A 170 18.66 -50.48 43.42
CA MET A 170 19.69 -51.52 43.39
C MET A 170 20.41 -51.63 44.74
N GLU A 171 20.77 -50.50 45.35
CA GLU A 171 21.36 -50.48 46.70
C GLU A 171 20.41 -51.07 47.74
N GLN A 172 19.11 -50.74 47.67
CA GLN A 172 18.11 -51.29 48.59
C GLN A 172 17.98 -52.81 48.44
N ASN A 173 17.98 -53.33 47.20
CA ASN A 173 17.92 -54.77 46.95
C ASN A 173 19.16 -55.49 47.51
N GLN A 174 20.34 -54.88 47.38
CA GLN A 174 21.58 -55.40 47.97
C GLN A 174 21.46 -55.50 49.50
N ILE A 175 21.03 -54.41 50.15
CA ILE A 175 20.81 -54.38 51.60
C ILE A 175 19.77 -55.43 52.02
N SER A 176 18.67 -55.58 51.26
CA SER A 176 17.64 -56.58 51.54
C SER A 176 18.18 -58.01 51.45
N SER A 177 18.99 -58.31 50.43
CA SER A 177 19.68 -59.60 50.30
C SER A 177 20.64 -59.85 51.46
N ASP A 178 21.41 -58.85 51.87
CA ASP A 178 22.33 -58.96 53.01
C ASP A 178 21.59 -59.24 54.32
N ILE A 179 20.45 -58.57 54.54
CA ILE A 179 19.59 -58.81 55.71
C ILE A 179 19.05 -60.24 55.68
N GLN A 180 18.55 -60.72 54.53
CA GLN A 180 18.04 -62.09 54.40
C GLN A 180 19.13 -63.13 54.67
N SER A 181 20.34 -62.92 54.16
CA SER A 181 21.49 -63.80 54.43
C SER A 181 21.78 -63.88 55.92
N ARG A 182 21.91 -62.73 56.60
CA ARG A 182 22.17 -62.70 58.05
C ARG A 182 21.02 -63.29 58.87
N GLN A 183 19.78 -63.13 58.42
CA GLN A 183 18.63 -63.72 59.07
C GLN A 183 18.64 -65.26 58.96
N ALA A 184 19.12 -65.81 57.84
CA ALA A 184 19.30 -67.25 57.67
C ALA A 184 20.37 -67.80 58.62
N ASP A 185 21.46 -67.05 58.86
CA ASP A 185 22.54 -67.45 59.78
C ASP A 185 22.12 -67.46 61.26
N ILE A 186 21.09 -66.68 61.63
CA ILE A 186 20.60 -66.55 63.01
C ILE A 186 19.54 -67.61 63.36
N ARG A 187 18.94 -68.26 62.37
CA ARG A 187 17.94 -69.33 62.55
C ARG A 187 18.57 -70.70 62.69
#